data_AF-A0A2N2JLF6-F1
#
_entry.id   AF-A0A2N2JLF6-F1
#
_cell.length_a   1.000
_cell.length_b   1.000
_cell.length_c   1.000
_cell.angle_alpha   90.00
_cell.angle_beta   90.00
_cell.angle_gamma   90.00
#
_symmetry.space_group_name_H-M   'P 1'
#
loop_
_entity.id
_entity.type
_entity.pdbx_description
1 polymer ?
#
loop_
_entity_poly.entity_id
_entity_poly.type
_entity_poly.pdbx_seq_one_letter_code
_entity_poly.pdbx_strand_id
1 'polypeptide(L)'
;MHRQNLVILGVIAALAGHGCGVDKLAPPTDAGAQDGDTASDLFVPDGVDAASGYTYCDPRAAEPGCPSGTFCETTSFICVDCVADISRCNPDGSRESCEAPHATRVGEVSGGFYTPDPCPSDAVCVQSGIRTSCEPVICDAGHSECVDASVLRCNMNGTEETVERCAAGRACYEGKCETIRHNVLLIFDTSGSMHDYIVPSIPTGIDCGAGLSPCPGGQACSDPDGGECLASGTPIQCDDGNHGPCVQPWPVCDDPSDPLTLFGLSKAVYADGVNQAIGGFAQFALQRFPQRESATNGQNCWLGWYAPIEGGKIAGDDGASATAPGGWFDAGMSQAFVVPFPPRNSLDNSQKILSWLDNVESLSATDAPCTTSADCAGGRCGTVNGEGRCFRHSNDELRAGGETPLGKSLFYAGEYFRRFVRVDGKPCARSADCGSVGYLCKDDVCVDPYRKCRDDFIILFTDGEESQFKTEADFFNPTVQARRLAFGLDCTADEDCRGGAVCGVDGMCSVPGADMVYAAINSGGYGALASPDGQPISIRTTVITLQADHSAAISSNRRIAEAGGGAHIDVTATDPDAFKAALIHAMSPNYKCEPEDL
;
A
#
# COMPACT_ATOMS: atom_id res chain seq x y z
N MET A 1 9.09 18.02 -37.33
CA MET A 1 8.55 19.11 -36.48
C MET A 1 9.04 18.88 -35.06
N HIS A 2 10.09 19.58 -34.64
CA HIS A 2 10.61 19.49 -33.28
C HIS A 2 9.73 20.33 -32.35
N ARG A 3 9.16 19.71 -31.31
CA ARG A 3 8.66 20.42 -30.13
C ARG A 3 9.53 20.02 -28.95
N GLN A 4 10.23 21.02 -28.43
CA GLN A 4 10.95 20.99 -27.17
C GLN A 4 9.93 20.95 -26.03
N ASN A 5 10.06 19.96 -25.14
CA ASN A 5 9.33 19.95 -23.87
C ASN A 5 10.14 20.75 -22.85
N LEU A 6 9.56 21.86 -22.42
CA LEU A 6 10.04 22.72 -21.34
C LEU A 6 9.63 22.09 -20.01
N VAL A 7 10.61 21.61 -19.23
CA VAL A 7 10.40 21.14 -17.85
C VAL A 7 10.44 22.35 -16.93
N ILE A 8 9.30 22.70 -16.33
CA ILE A 8 9.22 23.71 -15.27
C ILE A 8 9.38 22.98 -13.93
N LEU A 9 10.54 23.18 -13.29
CA LEU A 9 10.80 22.83 -11.90
C LEU A 9 10.08 23.85 -10.99
N GLY A 10 9.00 23.42 -10.36
CA GLY A 10 8.31 24.17 -9.31
C GLY A 10 8.99 23.95 -7.95
N VAL A 11 9.64 24.99 -7.43
CA VAL A 11 10.17 25.06 -6.07
C VAL A 11 8.99 25.22 -5.10
N ILE A 12 8.79 24.22 -4.21
CA ILE A 12 7.86 24.33 -3.09
C ILE A 12 8.57 25.07 -1.95
N ALA A 13 8.15 26.31 -1.72
CA ALA A 13 8.55 27.08 -0.54
C ALA A 13 7.62 26.73 0.63
N ALA A 14 8.21 26.26 1.73
CA ALA A 14 7.54 26.01 3.00
C ALA A 14 7.07 27.33 3.62
N LEU A 15 5.76 27.47 3.83
CA LEU A 15 5.17 28.52 4.67
C LEU A 15 4.86 27.91 6.04
N ALA A 16 5.72 28.23 7.01
CA ALA A 16 5.49 27.98 8.42
C ALA A 16 4.38 28.92 8.93
N GLY A 17 3.26 28.33 9.36
CA GLY A 17 2.17 29.01 10.02
C GLY A 17 2.61 29.63 11.33
N HIS A 18 2.50 30.95 11.41
CA HIS A 18 2.66 31.72 12.63
C HIS A 18 1.47 31.47 13.57
N GLY A 19 1.76 31.04 14.79
CA GLY A 19 0.79 30.99 15.88
C GLY A 19 0.43 32.40 16.35
N CYS A 20 -0.85 32.70 16.42
CA CYS A 20 -1.35 33.88 17.13
C CYS A 20 -1.38 33.57 18.62
N GLY A 21 -0.34 34.01 19.33
CA GLY A 21 -0.33 34.14 20.78
C GLY A 21 -1.25 35.29 21.20
N VAL A 22 -2.11 35.01 22.18
CA VAL A 22 -2.98 36.00 22.81
C VAL A 22 -2.23 36.57 24.01
N ASP A 23 -1.42 37.60 23.77
CA ASP A 23 -0.76 38.34 24.85
C ASP A 23 -1.61 39.51 25.33
N LYS A 24 -1.84 39.51 26.64
CA LYS A 24 -2.50 40.54 27.44
C LYS A 24 -1.72 41.86 27.31
N LEU A 25 -2.35 42.88 26.74
CA LEU A 25 -1.90 44.26 26.90
C LEU A 25 -2.52 44.86 28.17
N ALA A 26 -1.64 45.23 29.10
CA ALA A 26 -1.96 46.08 30.23
C ALA A 26 -2.26 47.52 29.77
N PRO A 27 -3.11 48.28 30.48
CA PRO A 27 -3.42 49.66 30.13
C PRO A 27 -2.30 50.62 30.59
N PRO A 28 -2.13 51.77 29.92
CA PRO A 28 -1.30 52.84 30.44
C PRO A 28 -2.06 53.63 31.52
N THR A 29 -1.33 53.90 32.61
CA THR A 29 -1.61 54.99 33.54
C THR A 29 -1.26 56.32 32.88
N ASP A 30 -2.16 57.30 32.90
CA ASP A 30 -1.88 58.57 33.57
C ASP A 30 -3.11 59.46 33.76
N ALA A 31 -2.99 60.29 34.78
CA ALA A 31 -4.03 61.05 35.45
C ALA A 31 -4.33 62.41 34.80
N GLY A 32 -5.60 62.81 34.93
CA GLY A 32 -5.97 64.17 35.39
C GLY A 32 -6.37 65.18 34.31
N ALA A 33 -7.66 65.54 34.30
CA ALA A 33 -8.12 66.94 34.36
C ALA A 33 -9.65 66.97 34.55
N GLN A 34 -10.07 67.91 35.39
CA GLN A 34 -11.44 68.19 35.84
C GLN A 34 -12.30 68.91 34.79
N ASP A 35 -13.61 68.87 35.09
CA ASP A 35 -14.68 69.83 34.80
C ASP A 35 -15.27 69.91 33.38
N GLY A 36 -16.59 69.71 33.33
CA GLY A 36 -17.39 70.00 32.16
C GLY A 36 -18.79 69.40 32.22
N ASP A 37 -19.58 69.80 33.22
CA ASP A 37 -21.04 69.69 33.22
C ASP A 37 -21.60 70.09 31.84
N THR A 38 -22.14 69.12 31.11
CA THR A 38 -23.31 69.33 30.25
C THR A 38 -24.13 68.05 30.25
N ALA A 39 -25.22 68.11 30.99
CA ALA A 39 -26.35 67.21 30.85
C ALA A 39 -26.75 67.14 29.36
N SER A 40 -26.42 66.04 28.71
CA SER A 40 -27.30 65.51 27.68
C SER A 40 -28.27 64.63 28.45
N ASP A 41 -29.40 65.22 28.84
CA ASP A 41 -30.55 64.48 29.33
C ASP A 41 -30.76 63.28 28.40
N LEU A 42 -30.51 62.08 28.93
CA LEU A 42 -30.92 60.85 28.32
C LEU A 42 -32.44 60.98 28.16
N PHE A 43 -32.88 61.24 26.93
CA PHE A 43 -34.28 61.24 26.57
C PHE A 43 -34.74 59.78 26.52
N VAL A 44 -34.70 59.09 27.66
CA VAL A 44 -35.52 57.90 27.88
C VAL A 44 -36.91 58.48 28.09
N PRO A 45 -37.87 58.24 27.18
CA PRO A 45 -39.23 58.71 27.39
C PRO A 45 -39.72 58.16 28.73
N ASP A 46 -40.09 59.03 29.66
CA ASP A 46 -40.72 58.62 30.91
C ASP A 46 -41.99 57.82 30.57
N GLY A 47 -41.94 56.51 30.79
CA GLY A 47 -43.06 55.59 30.55
C GLY A 47 -42.78 54.31 29.76
N VAL A 48 -41.53 54.02 29.38
CA VAL A 48 -41.21 52.72 28.75
C VAL A 48 -40.96 51.67 29.83
N ASP A 49 -41.93 50.79 30.05
CA ASP A 49 -41.82 49.67 30.99
C ASP A 49 -40.61 48.79 30.63
N ALA A 50 -39.69 48.59 31.57
CA ALA A 50 -38.53 47.68 31.45
C ALA A 50 -38.91 46.19 31.26
N ALA A 51 -40.20 45.88 31.10
CA ALA A 51 -40.75 44.54 30.93
C ALA A 51 -40.71 44.02 29.49
N SER A 52 -40.33 44.84 28.50
CA SER A 52 -40.39 44.45 27.08
C SER A 52 -39.20 43.65 26.56
N GLY A 53 -38.13 43.46 27.36
CA GLY A 53 -36.99 42.60 27.00
C GLY A 53 -36.06 43.14 25.89
N TYR A 54 -36.33 44.33 25.36
CA TYR A 54 -35.50 44.98 24.34
C TYR A 54 -34.31 45.73 24.94
N THR A 55 -33.20 45.75 24.20
CA THR A 55 -32.04 46.59 24.53
C THR A 55 -32.21 47.95 23.84
N TYR A 56 -32.16 49.04 24.60
CA TYR A 56 -32.26 50.40 24.07
C TYR A 56 -30.88 50.92 23.67
N CYS A 57 -30.86 51.83 22.71
CA CYS A 57 -29.66 52.46 22.20
C CYS A 57 -29.82 53.97 22.08
N ASP A 58 -28.70 54.69 22.19
CA ASP A 58 -28.66 56.12 21.90
C ASP A 58 -27.94 56.37 20.56
N PRO A 59 -28.66 56.69 19.47
CA PRO A 59 -28.05 56.91 18.17
C PRO A 59 -27.17 58.17 18.12
N ARG A 60 -27.19 59.02 19.16
CA ARG A 60 -26.35 60.22 19.28
C ARG A 60 -25.10 59.99 20.15
N ALA A 61 -25.04 58.88 20.88
CA ALA A 61 -23.85 58.51 21.62
C ALA A 61 -22.72 58.16 20.65
N ALA A 62 -21.47 58.42 21.06
CA ALA A 62 -20.29 58.07 20.28
C ALA A 62 -20.21 56.56 19.97
N GLU A 63 -20.76 55.74 20.86
CA GLU A 63 -21.05 54.32 20.65
C GLU A 63 -22.52 54.07 20.99
N PRO A 64 -23.35 53.54 20.06
CA PRO A 64 -24.79 53.42 20.26
C PRO A 64 -25.23 52.52 21.43
N GLY A 65 -24.31 51.77 22.06
CA GLY A 65 -24.59 50.90 23.20
C GLY A 65 -25.21 49.54 22.84
N CYS A 66 -25.35 49.22 21.55
CA CYS A 66 -25.89 47.94 21.12
C CYS A 66 -24.89 46.78 21.27
N PRO A 67 -25.34 45.56 21.66
CA PRO A 67 -24.51 44.36 21.65
C PRO A 67 -23.90 44.09 20.27
N SER A 68 -22.72 43.46 20.24
CA SER A 68 -22.04 43.11 18.99
C SER A 68 -22.94 42.31 18.05
N GLY A 69 -23.05 42.74 16.79
CA GLY A 69 -23.91 42.11 15.79
C GLY A 69 -25.34 42.66 15.70
N THR A 70 -25.71 43.66 16.51
CA THR A 70 -27.00 44.35 16.43
C THR A 70 -26.83 45.81 16.00
N PHE A 71 -27.91 46.43 15.53
CA PHE A 71 -27.94 47.79 14.98
C PHE A 71 -28.91 48.65 15.77
N CYS A 72 -28.57 49.91 16.01
CA CYS A 72 -29.49 50.85 16.66
C CYS A 72 -30.51 51.37 15.63
N GLU A 73 -31.78 51.01 15.76
CA GLU A 73 -32.86 51.63 14.98
C GLU A 73 -33.11 53.04 15.53
N THR A 74 -32.82 54.04 14.70
CA THR A 74 -32.69 55.44 15.14
C THR A 74 -34.01 56.12 15.49
N THR A 75 -35.15 55.55 15.09
CA THR A 75 -36.48 56.12 15.28
C THR A 75 -37.14 55.61 16.57
N SER A 76 -36.95 54.32 16.88
CA SER A 76 -37.49 53.65 18.06
C SER A 76 -36.50 53.59 19.23
N PHE A 77 -35.21 53.85 18.99
CA PHE A 77 -34.11 53.76 19.98
C PHE A 77 -33.91 52.33 20.52
N ILE A 78 -34.11 51.33 19.66
CA ILE A 78 -34.00 49.89 20.00
C ILE A 78 -32.89 49.23 19.19
N CYS A 79 -32.11 48.35 19.81
CA CYS A 79 -31.18 47.46 19.12
C CYS A 79 -31.95 46.34 18.40
N VAL A 80 -31.78 46.26 17.08
CA VAL A 80 -32.37 45.27 16.17
C VAL A 80 -31.28 44.38 15.58
N ASP A 81 -31.62 43.14 15.24
CA ASP A 81 -30.71 42.15 14.65
C ASP A 81 -30.47 42.37 13.14
N CYS A 82 -31.40 43.04 12.46
CA CYS A 82 -31.27 43.40 11.05
C CYS A 82 -31.86 44.77 10.72
N VAL A 83 -31.42 45.33 9.59
CA VAL A 83 -31.87 46.65 9.09
C VAL A 83 -32.52 46.57 7.70
N ALA A 84 -32.64 45.37 7.14
CA ALA A 84 -33.21 45.12 5.82
C ALA A 84 -33.81 43.71 5.80
N ASP A 85 -34.70 43.46 4.83
CA ASP A 85 -35.25 42.14 4.58
C ASP A 85 -34.12 41.17 4.22
N ILE A 86 -33.75 40.31 5.17
CA ILE A 86 -32.67 39.35 5.03
C ILE A 86 -33.12 38.01 5.57
N SER A 87 -32.58 36.93 5.02
CA SER A 87 -32.81 35.59 5.52
C SER A 87 -31.48 34.86 5.60
N ARG A 88 -31.29 34.06 6.64
CA ARG A 88 -30.06 33.32 6.91
C ARG A 88 -30.35 31.86 7.24
N CYS A 89 -29.35 31.02 7.07
CA CYS A 89 -29.41 29.61 7.46
C CYS A 89 -28.75 29.43 8.82
N ASN A 90 -29.40 28.65 9.68
CA ASN A 90 -28.87 28.25 10.97
C ASN A 90 -27.98 27.00 10.83
N PRO A 91 -27.07 26.73 11.79
CA PRO A 91 -26.22 25.54 11.78
C PRO A 91 -26.99 24.21 11.81
N ASP A 92 -28.24 24.22 12.27
CA ASP A 92 -29.14 23.07 12.27
C ASP A 92 -29.91 22.87 10.95
N GLY A 93 -29.62 23.70 9.93
CA GLY A 93 -30.26 23.66 8.62
C GLY A 93 -31.60 24.41 8.53
N SER A 94 -32.09 25.00 9.63
CA SER A 94 -33.31 25.82 9.61
C SER A 94 -33.06 27.19 8.98
N ARG A 95 -34.13 27.82 8.47
CA ARG A 95 -34.09 29.19 7.94
C ARG A 95 -34.70 30.15 8.94
N GLU A 96 -34.10 31.33 9.06
CA GLU A 96 -34.67 32.48 9.76
C GLU A 96 -34.76 33.65 8.81
N SER A 97 -35.86 34.41 8.91
CA SER A 97 -36.08 35.65 8.18
C SER A 97 -36.12 36.82 9.14
N CYS A 98 -35.58 37.96 8.74
CA CYS A 98 -35.70 39.20 9.47
C CYS A 98 -36.28 40.25 8.53
N GLU A 99 -37.46 40.74 8.88
CA GLU A 99 -38.15 41.82 8.16
C GLU A 99 -37.53 43.16 8.56
N ALA A 100 -37.41 44.10 7.63
CA ALA A 100 -36.82 45.41 7.92
C ALA A 100 -37.57 46.10 9.08
N PRO A 101 -36.85 46.72 10.04
CA PRO A 101 -37.48 47.35 11.19
C PRO A 101 -38.35 48.54 10.75
N HIS A 102 -39.62 48.52 11.14
CA HIS A 102 -40.58 49.59 10.96
C HIS A 102 -40.97 50.16 12.32
N ALA A 103 -40.45 51.34 12.65
CA ALA A 103 -40.78 52.02 13.89
C ALA A 103 -42.27 52.43 13.90
N THR A 104 -43.02 51.97 14.90
CA THR A 104 -44.44 52.33 15.09
C THR A 104 -44.58 53.51 16.04
N ARG A 105 -43.72 53.57 17.06
CA ARG A 105 -43.53 54.69 18.00
C ARG A 105 -42.17 54.57 18.69
N VAL A 106 -41.78 55.60 19.43
CA VAL A 106 -40.58 55.54 20.28
C VAL A 106 -40.72 54.38 21.26
N GLY A 107 -39.71 53.51 21.33
CA GLY A 107 -39.74 52.29 22.14
C GLY A 107 -40.54 51.12 21.55
N GLU A 108 -41.00 51.21 20.30
CA GLU A 108 -41.63 50.08 19.61
C GLU A 108 -41.21 49.96 18.14
N VAL A 109 -40.83 48.74 17.77
CA VAL A 109 -40.47 48.38 16.40
C VAL A 109 -41.20 47.12 16.00
N SER A 110 -41.69 47.07 14.76
CA SER A 110 -42.16 45.86 14.10
C SER A 110 -41.08 45.39 13.13
N GLY A 111 -40.73 44.11 13.10
CA GLY A 111 -39.55 43.63 12.38
C GLY A 111 -38.25 43.94 13.13
N GLY A 112 -37.11 43.81 12.44
CA GLY A 112 -35.78 44.00 13.00
C GLY A 112 -35.25 42.82 13.82
N PHE A 113 -36.02 41.74 14.00
CA PHE A 113 -35.59 40.54 14.71
C PHE A 113 -35.77 39.31 13.84
N TYR A 114 -34.86 38.33 13.98
CA TYR A 114 -34.98 37.07 13.25
C TYR A 114 -36.15 36.25 13.79
N THR A 115 -37.05 35.87 12.89
CA THR A 115 -38.15 34.96 13.16
C THR A 115 -37.85 33.60 12.51
N PRO A 116 -38.12 32.49 13.22
CA PRO A 116 -38.02 31.16 12.63
C PRO A 116 -38.96 31.03 11.44
N ASP A 117 -38.41 30.66 10.30
CA ASP A 117 -39.13 30.38 9.06
C ASP A 117 -38.64 29.02 8.54
N PRO A 118 -38.94 27.92 9.27
CA PRO A 118 -38.33 26.63 9.05
C PRO A 118 -38.64 26.10 7.65
N CYS A 119 -37.64 25.50 7.01
CA CYS A 119 -37.84 24.80 5.75
C CYS A 119 -38.82 23.62 5.91
N PRO A 120 -39.48 23.18 4.82
CA PRO A 120 -40.21 21.92 4.80
C PRO A 120 -39.39 20.76 5.35
N SER A 121 -40.05 19.71 5.87
CA SER A 121 -39.39 18.59 6.56
C SER A 121 -38.39 17.79 5.68
N ASP A 122 -38.48 17.94 4.36
CA ASP A 122 -37.63 17.32 3.34
C ASP A 122 -36.68 18.33 2.67
N ALA A 123 -36.52 19.52 3.25
CA ALA A 123 -35.68 20.59 2.72
C ALA A 123 -34.75 21.18 3.78
N VAL A 124 -33.60 21.67 3.33
CA VAL A 124 -32.61 22.37 4.15
C VAL A 124 -32.41 23.79 3.65
N CYS A 125 -32.09 24.71 4.54
CA CYS A 125 -31.70 26.05 4.16
C CYS A 125 -30.31 26.03 3.50
N VAL A 126 -30.23 26.46 2.24
CA VAL A 126 -28.98 26.63 1.49
C VAL A 126 -28.73 28.12 1.30
N GLN A 127 -27.49 28.54 1.56
CA GLN A 127 -27.05 29.92 1.31
C GLN A 127 -26.25 29.99 0.01
N SER A 128 -26.76 30.74 -0.98
CA SER A 128 -26.10 31.00 -2.26
C SER A 128 -25.83 32.50 -2.39
N GLY A 129 -24.63 32.90 -1.94
CA GLY A 129 -24.24 34.30 -1.79
C GLY A 129 -25.08 35.01 -0.71
N ILE A 130 -25.83 36.04 -1.11
CA ILE A 130 -26.71 36.82 -0.21
C ILE A 130 -28.14 36.27 -0.11
N ARG A 131 -28.47 35.24 -0.90
CA ARG A 131 -29.81 34.64 -0.91
C ARG A 131 -29.80 33.34 -0.12
N THR A 132 -30.91 33.09 0.56
CA THR A 132 -31.20 31.80 1.18
C THR A 132 -32.46 31.20 0.58
N SER A 133 -32.42 29.90 0.33
CA SER A 133 -33.52 29.12 -0.22
C SER A 133 -33.67 27.83 0.59
N CYS A 134 -34.90 27.37 0.75
CA CYS A 134 -35.15 26.01 1.20
C CYS A 134 -35.08 25.10 -0.03
N GLU A 135 -34.09 24.22 -0.07
CA GLU A 135 -33.86 23.29 -1.16
C GLU A 135 -34.10 21.86 -0.67
N PRO A 136 -34.71 21.00 -1.48
CA PRO A 136 -34.98 19.62 -1.09
C PRO A 136 -33.68 18.85 -0.86
N VAL A 137 -33.66 18.03 0.19
CA VAL A 137 -32.57 17.08 0.44
C VAL A 137 -32.80 15.88 -0.47
N ILE A 138 -31.93 15.70 -1.45
CA ILE A 138 -31.99 14.62 -2.43
C ILE A 138 -30.98 13.51 -2.15
N CYS A 139 -29.94 13.78 -1.35
CA CYS A 139 -28.88 12.84 -0.99
C CYS A 139 -28.33 13.11 0.43
N ASP A 140 -27.61 12.13 0.98
CA ASP A 140 -26.97 12.28 2.29
C ASP A 140 -25.82 13.30 2.21
N ALA A 141 -25.89 14.38 2.99
CA ALA A 141 -24.92 15.48 2.95
C ALA A 141 -23.46 15.01 3.07
N GLY A 142 -22.64 15.39 2.08
CA GLY A 142 -21.22 15.02 2.00
C GLY A 142 -20.96 13.55 1.65
N HIS A 143 -22.00 12.75 1.40
CA HIS A 143 -21.88 11.38 0.96
C HIS A 143 -21.16 11.30 -0.39
N SER A 144 -20.33 10.28 -0.53
CA SER A 144 -19.70 9.94 -1.81
C SER A 144 -19.71 8.44 -2.00
N GLU A 145 -20.12 8.01 -3.18
CA GLU A 145 -20.09 6.60 -3.57
C GLU A 145 -19.60 6.42 -5.00
N CYS A 146 -19.29 5.16 -5.33
CA CYS A 146 -18.88 4.79 -6.67
C CYS A 146 -20.05 4.22 -7.44
N VAL A 147 -20.35 4.86 -8.57
CA VAL A 147 -21.35 4.39 -9.53
C VAL A 147 -20.62 4.15 -10.85
N ASP A 148 -20.44 2.88 -11.19
CA ASP A 148 -19.61 2.43 -12.31
C ASP A 148 -18.18 3.02 -12.27
N ALA A 149 -17.81 3.81 -13.29
CA ALA A 149 -16.52 4.49 -13.42
C ALA A 149 -16.53 5.95 -12.93
N SER A 150 -17.55 6.33 -12.15
CA SER A 150 -17.73 7.70 -11.67
C SER A 150 -17.87 7.75 -10.15
N VAL A 151 -17.49 8.87 -9.57
CA VAL A 151 -17.81 9.22 -8.20
C VAL A 151 -19.09 10.03 -8.22
N LEU A 152 -20.12 9.54 -7.53
CA LEU A 152 -21.29 10.33 -7.19
C LEU A 152 -20.98 11.05 -5.87
N ARG A 153 -21.02 12.39 -5.87
CA ARG A 153 -20.78 13.23 -4.68
C ARG A 153 -22.03 14.04 -4.38
N CYS A 154 -22.50 13.91 -3.17
CA CYS A 154 -23.49 14.80 -2.60
C CYS A 154 -22.81 16.04 -2.00
N ASN A 155 -23.35 17.22 -2.25
CA ASN A 155 -22.83 18.44 -1.63
C ASN A 155 -22.99 18.43 -0.10
N MET A 156 -22.36 19.37 0.60
CA MET A 156 -22.42 19.44 2.08
C MET A 156 -23.82 19.72 2.66
N ASN A 157 -24.78 20.09 1.81
CA ASN A 157 -26.16 20.37 2.21
C ASN A 157 -27.12 19.22 1.88
N GLY A 158 -26.73 18.23 1.09
CA GLY A 158 -27.66 17.18 0.66
C GLY A 158 -28.52 17.54 -0.56
N THR A 159 -28.30 18.69 -1.20
CA THR A 159 -29.27 19.28 -2.16
C THR A 159 -28.88 19.10 -3.62
N GLU A 160 -27.66 18.65 -3.89
CA GLU A 160 -27.14 18.46 -5.24
C GLU A 160 -26.25 17.21 -5.28
N GLU A 161 -26.50 16.38 -6.28
CA GLU A 161 -25.64 15.26 -6.65
C GLU A 161 -24.83 15.64 -7.88
N THR A 162 -23.52 15.44 -7.78
CA THR A 162 -22.59 15.63 -8.89
C THR A 162 -21.97 14.29 -9.25
N VAL A 163 -21.96 13.97 -10.54
CA VAL A 163 -21.31 12.75 -11.05
C VAL A 163 -20.01 13.17 -11.72
N GLU A 164 -18.90 12.79 -11.10
CA GLU A 164 -17.54 13.05 -11.60
C GLU A 164 -16.98 11.75 -12.19
N ARG A 165 -16.81 11.69 -13.51
CA ARG A 165 -16.17 10.55 -14.15
C ARG A 165 -14.68 10.52 -13.83
N CYS A 166 -14.15 9.36 -13.44
CA CYS A 166 -12.72 9.24 -13.17
C CYS A 166 -11.89 9.45 -14.45
N ALA A 167 -10.76 10.16 -14.31
CA ALA A 167 -9.83 10.40 -15.39
C ALA A 167 -9.14 9.11 -15.87
N ALA A 168 -8.43 9.18 -17.01
CA ALA A 168 -7.59 8.10 -17.54
C ALA A 168 -6.74 7.45 -16.46
N GLY A 169 -6.64 6.12 -16.46
CA GLY A 169 -5.83 5.40 -15.47
C GLY A 169 -6.34 5.51 -14.02
N ARG A 170 -7.52 6.09 -13.78
CA ARG A 170 -8.18 6.14 -12.47
C ARG A 170 -9.49 5.39 -12.48
N ALA A 171 -9.84 4.85 -11.33
CA ALA A 171 -11.00 4.06 -11.07
C ALA A 171 -11.66 4.55 -9.79
N CYS A 172 -12.98 4.42 -9.70
CA CYS A 172 -13.68 4.77 -8.48
C CYS A 172 -13.50 3.67 -7.42
N TYR A 173 -12.92 4.03 -6.28
CA TYR A 173 -12.84 3.20 -5.08
C TYR A 173 -13.34 4.01 -3.89
N GLU A 174 -14.32 3.47 -3.16
CA GLU A 174 -14.85 4.06 -1.92
C GLU A 174 -15.21 5.56 -2.02
N GLY A 175 -15.87 5.95 -3.12
CA GLY A 175 -16.30 7.34 -3.35
C GLY A 175 -15.16 8.29 -3.76
N LYS A 176 -14.02 7.75 -4.24
CA LYS A 176 -12.89 8.54 -4.72
C LYS A 176 -12.32 7.95 -6.01
N CYS A 177 -11.93 8.82 -6.94
CA CYS A 177 -11.14 8.39 -8.08
C CYS A 177 -9.71 8.14 -7.64
N GLU A 178 -9.28 6.89 -7.57
CA GLU A 178 -7.90 6.50 -7.28
C GLU A 178 -7.25 5.92 -8.53
N THR A 179 -5.93 5.97 -8.59
CA THR A 179 -5.19 5.32 -9.66
C THR A 179 -5.48 3.81 -9.73
N ILE A 180 -5.66 3.27 -10.94
CA ILE A 180 -5.74 1.83 -11.17
C ILE A 180 -4.38 1.21 -10.88
N ARG A 181 -4.34 0.36 -9.86
CA ARG A 181 -3.10 -0.30 -9.41
C ARG A 181 -2.91 -1.64 -10.10
N HIS A 182 -1.71 -1.88 -10.59
CA HIS A 182 -1.27 -3.20 -11.06
C HIS A 182 -1.07 -4.16 -9.88
N ASN A 183 -1.26 -5.46 -10.11
CA ASN A 183 -0.97 -6.48 -9.09
C ASN A 183 0.48 -6.93 -9.24
N VAL A 184 1.32 -6.68 -8.24
CA VAL A 184 2.72 -7.08 -8.26
C VAL A 184 2.99 -8.04 -7.09
N LEU A 185 3.15 -9.33 -7.39
CA LEU A 185 3.59 -10.32 -6.43
C LEU A 185 5.11 -10.40 -6.42
N LEU A 186 5.67 -10.42 -5.22
CA LEU A 186 7.10 -10.39 -4.98
C LEU A 186 7.48 -11.74 -4.43
N ILE A 187 8.36 -12.44 -5.13
CA ILE A 187 8.89 -13.72 -4.68
C ILE A 187 10.34 -13.50 -4.30
N PHE A 188 10.62 -13.56 -3.00
CA PHE A 188 11.97 -13.57 -2.49
C PHE A 188 12.49 -15.00 -2.45
N ASP A 189 13.60 -15.23 -3.13
CA ASP A 189 14.44 -16.38 -2.86
C ASP A 189 14.94 -16.29 -1.43
N THR A 190 14.45 -17.21 -0.61
CA THR A 190 14.85 -17.38 0.78
C THR A 190 15.59 -18.70 0.93
N SER A 191 16.30 -19.16 -0.09
CA SER A 191 17.16 -20.34 0.00
C SER A 191 18.45 -20.03 0.75
N GLY A 192 19.21 -21.07 1.10
CA GLY A 192 20.47 -20.91 1.80
C GLY A 192 21.54 -20.15 1.02
N SER A 193 21.55 -20.23 -0.32
CA SER A 193 22.58 -19.57 -1.16
C SER A 193 22.48 -18.05 -1.11
N MET A 194 21.28 -17.51 -0.86
CA MET A 194 21.09 -16.07 -0.69
C MET A 194 21.83 -15.50 0.54
N HIS A 195 22.29 -16.35 1.45
CA HIS A 195 23.13 -15.94 2.58
C HIS A 195 24.62 -15.79 2.19
N ASP A 196 24.99 -16.08 0.95
CA ASP A 196 26.35 -15.88 0.46
C ASP A 196 26.75 -14.40 0.55
N TYR A 197 28.02 -14.17 0.90
CA TYR A 197 28.57 -12.84 1.05
C TYR A 197 28.68 -12.14 -0.30
N ILE A 198 28.37 -10.85 -0.30
CA ILE A 198 28.80 -9.95 -1.36
C ILE A 198 30.29 -9.77 -1.14
N VAL A 199 31.12 -10.60 -1.77
CA VAL A 199 32.57 -10.37 -1.76
C VAL A 199 32.77 -9.04 -2.46
N PRO A 200 33.14 -7.95 -1.76
CA PRO A 200 33.54 -6.74 -2.45
C PRO A 200 34.74 -7.18 -3.27
N SER A 201 34.71 -7.00 -4.58
CA SER A 201 35.81 -7.36 -5.47
C SER A 201 37.12 -7.02 -4.77
N ILE A 202 37.81 -8.05 -4.26
CA ILE A 202 38.98 -7.82 -3.42
C ILE A 202 39.91 -7.02 -4.31
N PRO A 203 40.33 -5.79 -3.92
CA PRO A 203 41.21 -5.00 -4.75
C PRO A 203 42.35 -5.90 -5.17
N THR A 204 42.50 -6.14 -6.46
CA THR A 204 43.56 -6.99 -7.01
C THR A 204 44.89 -6.32 -6.65
N GLY A 205 45.42 -6.66 -5.48
CA GLY A 205 46.40 -5.83 -4.78
C GLY A 205 46.38 -5.88 -3.25
N ILE A 206 45.65 -6.79 -2.59
CA ILE A 206 45.96 -7.11 -1.19
C ILE A 206 47.40 -7.66 -1.16
N ASP A 207 48.32 -6.83 -0.68
CA ASP A 207 49.67 -7.22 -0.32
C ASP A 207 49.55 -8.15 0.89
N CYS A 208 49.45 -9.45 0.61
CA CYS A 208 49.58 -10.51 1.60
C CYS A 208 50.98 -10.34 2.21
N GLY A 209 51.08 -9.57 3.30
CA GLY A 209 52.33 -9.09 3.86
C GLY A 209 53.41 -10.16 3.91
N ALA A 210 54.67 -9.74 3.75
CA ALA A 210 55.84 -10.60 3.54
C ALA A 210 55.77 -11.94 4.28
N GLY A 211 55.43 -13.01 3.55
CA GLY A 211 55.34 -14.38 4.07
C GLY A 211 54.06 -15.13 3.70
N LEU A 212 53.02 -14.44 3.24
CA LEU A 212 51.75 -15.04 2.84
C LEU A 212 51.62 -15.08 1.31
N SER A 213 51.19 -16.22 0.74
CA SER A 213 50.90 -16.33 -0.71
C SER A 213 49.42 -16.05 -1.00
N PRO A 214 49.09 -15.31 -2.05
CA PRO A 214 47.70 -15.14 -2.49
C PRO A 214 47.13 -16.47 -2.98
N CYS A 215 45.90 -16.79 -2.58
CA CYS A 215 45.21 -18.01 -3.02
C CYS A 215 44.86 -17.89 -4.52
N PRO A 216 44.97 -19.00 -5.30
CA PRO A 216 44.50 -19.01 -6.69
C PRO A 216 42.99 -18.75 -6.72
N GLY A 217 42.55 -17.75 -7.51
CA GLY A 217 41.12 -17.41 -7.65
C GLY A 217 40.65 -16.17 -6.87
N GLY A 218 41.55 -15.39 -6.27
CA GLY A 218 41.20 -14.09 -5.67
C GLY A 218 40.63 -14.17 -4.24
N GLN A 219 40.79 -15.30 -3.55
CA GLN A 219 40.42 -15.46 -2.14
C GLN A 219 41.55 -14.97 -1.20
N ALA A 220 41.21 -14.65 0.05
CA ALA A 220 42.12 -14.12 1.06
C ALA A 220 43.34 -15.03 1.34
N CYS A 221 44.44 -14.42 1.81
CA CYS A 221 45.77 -15.02 1.95
C CYS A 221 45.81 -16.30 2.82
N SER A 222 46.58 -17.32 2.40
CA SER A 222 46.77 -18.56 3.17
C SER A 222 47.89 -18.43 4.21
N ASP A 223 47.70 -18.99 5.41
CA ASP A 223 48.69 -19.08 6.49
C ASP A 223 49.95 -19.87 6.04
N PRO A 224 51.19 -19.52 6.46
CA PRO A 224 52.42 -20.15 5.96
C PRO A 224 52.58 -21.63 6.36
N ASP A 225 51.82 -22.10 7.34
CA ASP A 225 51.92 -23.46 7.89
C ASP A 225 51.09 -24.51 7.12
N GLY A 226 50.59 -24.17 5.93
CA GLY A 226 49.90 -25.12 5.04
C GLY A 226 48.42 -25.32 5.35
N GLY A 227 47.78 -24.31 5.97
CA GLY A 227 46.32 -24.27 6.10
C GLY A 227 45.67 -24.15 4.72
N GLU A 228 44.67 -25.00 4.45
CA GLU A 228 43.86 -24.94 3.23
C GLU A 228 43.35 -23.51 3.03
N CYS A 229 43.46 -22.98 1.81
CA CYS A 229 42.75 -21.74 1.44
C CYS A 229 41.29 -21.94 1.86
N LEU A 230 40.74 -21.01 2.67
CA LEU A 230 39.35 -21.04 3.11
C LEU A 230 38.46 -20.99 1.86
N ALA A 231 38.14 -22.17 1.33
CA ALA A 231 37.29 -22.35 0.17
C ALA A 231 35.92 -21.79 0.55
N SER A 232 35.49 -20.69 -0.12
CA SER A 232 34.12 -20.16 -0.07
C SER A 232 33.48 -20.40 1.31
N GLY A 233 34.12 -19.84 2.34
CA GLY A 233 33.90 -20.26 3.71
C GLY A 233 32.48 -19.95 4.16
N THR A 234 31.84 -20.97 4.75
CA THR A 234 30.81 -20.82 5.77
C THR A 234 31.05 -19.57 6.64
N PRO A 235 29.97 -18.92 7.12
CA PRO A 235 30.01 -17.64 7.83
C PRO A 235 31.13 -17.65 8.86
N ILE A 236 32.13 -16.81 8.62
CA ILE A 236 33.14 -16.53 9.62
C ILE A 236 32.36 -15.89 10.76
N GLN A 237 32.15 -16.64 11.85
CA GLN A 237 31.96 -16.02 13.15
C GLN A 237 33.25 -15.23 13.38
N CYS A 238 33.18 -13.92 13.14
CA CYS A 238 34.31 -13.05 13.37
C CYS A 238 34.55 -13.00 14.88
N ASP A 239 35.49 -13.83 15.33
CA ASP A 239 36.04 -13.79 16.68
C ASP A 239 36.74 -12.43 16.85
N ASP A 240 36.20 -11.67 17.79
CA ASP A 240 36.70 -10.51 18.51
C ASP A 240 38.18 -10.16 18.26
N GLY A 241 38.42 -9.10 17.46
CA GLY A 241 39.77 -8.55 17.39
C GLY A 241 39.93 -7.26 16.60
N ASN A 242 39.83 -7.30 15.27
CA ASN A 242 40.22 -6.14 14.45
C ASN A 242 39.92 -6.22 12.93
N HIS A 243 38.97 -7.03 12.46
CA HIS A 243 38.82 -7.30 11.02
C HIS A 243 37.38 -7.13 10.49
N GLY A 244 37.21 -6.16 9.58
CA GLY A 244 36.13 -6.09 8.58
C GLY A 244 34.70 -5.81 9.05
N PRO A 245 33.79 -5.39 8.15
CA PRO A 245 32.37 -5.36 8.45
C PRO A 245 31.86 -6.80 8.67
N CYS A 246 31.16 -7.01 9.77
CA CYS A 246 30.72 -8.33 10.24
C CYS A 246 29.19 -8.42 10.19
N VAL A 247 28.67 -9.61 9.88
CA VAL A 247 27.23 -9.92 10.02
C VAL A 247 26.82 -9.67 11.47
N GLN A 248 25.76 -8.89 11.68
CA GLN A 248 25.28 -8.56 13.02
C GLN A 248 24.76 -9.82 13.74
N PRO A 249 24.84 -9.91 15.07
CA PRO A 249 24.20 -11.01 15.79
C PRO A 249 22.67 -10.94 15.63
N TRP A 250 22.02 -12.08 15.86
CA TRP A 250 20.56 -12.13 15.97
C TRP A 250 20.10 -11.16 17.08
N PRO A 251 19.03 -10.37 16.87
CA PRO A 251 18.02 -10.49 15.81
C PRO A 251 18.28 -9.75 14.50
N VAL A 252 19.30 -8.89 14.45
CA VAL A 252 19.50 -7.93 13.35
C VAL A 252 20.10 -8.59 12.11
N CYS A 253 21.09 -9.46 12.28
CA CYS A 253 21.59 -10.36 11.22
C CYS A 253 22.19 -9.75 9.95
N ASP A 254 21.92 -8.50 9.61
CA ASP A 254 22.63 -7.74 8.57
C ASP A 254 22.41 -6.24 8.84
N ASP A 255 23.32 -5.38 8.39
CA ASP A 255 23.14 -3.93 8.50
C ASP A 255 22.39 -3.43 7.26
N PRO A 256 21.16 -2.88 7.38
CA PRO A 256 20.44 -2.34 6.22
C PRO A 256 21.19 -1.23 5.47
N SER A 257 22.11 -0.53 6.16
CA SER A 257 22.90 0.56 5.59
C SER A 257 24.22 0.10 4.96
N ASP A 258 24.68 -1.11 5.29
CA ASP A 258 25.89 -1.74 4.76
C ASP A 258 25.67 -3.26 4.63
N PRO A 259 24.79 -3.69 3.70
CA PRO A 259 24.40 -5.09 3.60
C PRO A 259 25.58 -5.96 3.16
N LEU A 260 25.88 -7.02 3.91
CA LEU A 260 27.01 -7.91 3.65
C LEU A 260 26.61 -9.18 2.90
N THR A 261 25.34 -9.54 2.92
CA THR A 261 24.81 -10.72 2.23
C THR A 261 24.00 -10.33 1.00
N LEU A 262 23.93 -11.23 0.00
CA LEU A 262 23.05 -11.03 -1.17
C LEU A 262 21.61 -10.79 -0.73
N PHE A 263 21.16 -11.52 0.29
CA PHE A 263 19.84 -11.36 0.88
C PHE A 263 19.62 -9.99 1.53
N GLY A 264 20.56 -9.51 2.35
CA GLY A 264 20.49 -8.18 2.98
C GLY A 264 20.44 -7.06 1.95
N LEU A 265 21.28 -7.14 0.90
CA LEU A 265 21.27 -6.17 -0.19
C LEU A 265 19.94 -6.17 -0.93
N SER A 266 19.42 -7.37 -1.21
CA SER A 266 18.11 -7.52 -1.84
C SER A 266 17.03 -6.85 -1.02
N LYS A 267 16.98 -7.10 0.29
CA LYS A 267 16.00 -6.48 1.19
C LYS A 267 16.14 -4.96 1.22
N ALA A 268 17.36 -4.43 1.29
CA ALA A 268 17.62 -2.99 1.35
C ALA A 268 17.16 -2.26 0.06
N VAL A 269 17.60 -2.75 -1.10
CA VAL A 269 17.20 -2.20 -2.41
C VAL A 269 15.69 -2.30 -2.59
N TYR A 270 15.10 -3.39 -2.11
CA TYR A 270 13.68 -3.63 -2.26
C TYR A 270 12.83 -2.76 -1.35
N ALA A 271 13.21 -2.60 -0.09
CA ALA A 271 12.52 -1.71 0.84
C ALA A 271 12.49 -0.28 0.29
N ASP A 272 13.59 0.16 -0.32
CA ASP A 272 13.67 1.46 -0.98
C ASP A 272 12.82 1.54 -2.26
N GLY A 273 12.86 0.51 -3.11
CA GLY A 273 12.01 0.41 -4.31
C GLY A 273 10.52 0.41 -3.99
N VAL A 274 10.12 -0.34 -2.95
CA VAL A 274 8.76 -0.34 -2.38
C VAL A 274 8.41 1.07 -1.94
N ASN A 275 9.20 1.70 -1.06
CA ASN A 275 8.93 3.08 -0.59
C ASN A 275 8.72 4.09 -1.72
N GLN A 276 9.42 3.94 -2.86
CA GLN A 276 9.29 4.84 -4.00
C GLN A 276 8.15 4.47 -4.96
N ALA A 277 7.88 3.16 -5.16
CA ALA A 277 6.78 2.68 -5.99
C ALA A 277 5.41 2.84 -5.30
N ILE A 278 5.40 2.93 -3.97
CA ILE A 278 4.20 3.22 -3.17
C ILE A 278 3.85 4.70 -3.31
N GLY A 279 3.10 4.98 -4.36
CA GLY A 279 2.53 6.29 -4.67
C GLY A 279 1.30 6.23 -5.56
N GLY A 280 0.78 5.03 -5.84
CA GLY A 280 -0.49 4.83 -6.53
C GLY A 280 -0.48 3.87 -7.72
N PHE A 281 0.67 3.34 -8.17
CA PHE A 281 0.74 2.57 -9.41
C PHE A 281 0.53 1.06 -9.24
N ALA A 282 0.87 0.51 -8.08
CA ALA A 282 0.81 -0.92 -7.83
C ALA A 282 0.27 -1.22 -6.43
N GLN A 283 -0.30 -2.41 -6.30
CA GLN A 283 -0.53 -3.07 -5.02
C GLN A 283 0.37 -4.30 -4.97
N PHE A 284 0.89 -4.60 -3.79
CA PHE A 284 1.94 -5.59 -3.62
C PHE A 284 1.47 -6.77 -2.78
N ALA A 285 2.06 -7.93 -3.04
CA ALA A 285 2.02 -9.08 -2.15
C ALA A 285 3.44 -9.62 -2.00
N LEU A 286 3.75 -10.20 -0.85
CA LEU A 286 5.05 -10.79 -0.55
C LEU A 286 4.92 -12.29 -0.32
N GLN A 287 5.65 -13.03 -1.13
CA GLN A 287 5.84 -14.46 -1.04
C GLN A 287 7.32 -14.76 -0.75
N ARG A 288 7.55 -15.73 0.12
CA ARG A 288 8.84 -16.38 0.36
C ARG A 288 8.75 -17.85 -0.03
N PHE A 289 9.88 -18.56 0.00
CA PHE A 289 9.82 -20.02 -0.11
C PHE A 289 9.17 -20.63 1.14
N PRO A 290 8.51 -21.80 1.01
CA PRO A 290 7.78 -22.40 2.13
C PRO A 290 8.63 -22.60 3.37
N GLN A 291 8.24 -21.89 4.42
CA GLN A 291 8.84 -21.95 5.74
C GLN A 291 7.74 -22.04 6.79
N ARG A 292 8.01 -22.76 7.87
CA ARG A 292 7.11 -22.85 9.04
C ARG A 292 7.80 -22.30 10.27
N GLU A 293 7.04 -21.77 11.21
CA GLU A 293 7.57 -21.44 12.52
C GLU A 293 8.08 -22.71 13.21
N SER A 294 9.25 -22.64 13.84
CA SER A 294 9.94 -23.76 14.46
C SER A 294 10.58 -23.35 15.78
N ALA A 295 9.88 -23.66 16.86
CA ALA A 295 10.35 -23.48 18.23
C ALA A 295 11.64 -24.26 18.58
N THR A 296 11.99 -25.27 17.78
CA THR A 296 13.16 -26.12 17.97
C THR A 296 14.41 -25.59 17.28
N ASN A 297 14.26 -24.63 16.35
CA ASN A 297 15.41 -24.02 15.70
C ASN A 297 16.08 -23.05 16.66
N GLY A 298 17.40 -23.15 16.77
CA GLY A 298 18.19 -22.18 17.53
C GLY A 298 18.06 -20.81 16.86
N GLN A 299 17.77 -19.77 17.65
CA GLN A 299 17.72 -18.38 17.17
C GLN A 299 19.10 -18.01 16.61
N ASN A 300 19.19 -17.90 15.29
CA ASN A 300 20.40 -17.51 14.58
C ASN A 300 20.03 -16.74 13.31
N CYS A 301 21.04 -16.22 12.63
CA CYS A 301 20.82 -15.38 11.45
C CYS A 301 20.53 -16.11 10.14
N TRP A 302 20.62 -17.44 10.15
CA TRP A 302 20.27 -18.26 9.00
C TRP A 302 18.78 -18.50 8.97
N LEU A 303 18.26 -19.14 10.01
CA LEU A 303 16.89 -19.63 10.02
C LEU A 303 15.96 -18.76 10.87
N GLY A 304 16.51 -17.92 11.74
CA GLY A 304 15.71 -17.22 12.74
C GLY A 304 14.89 -18.22 13.56
N TRP A 305 13.60 -17.95 13.66
CA TRP A 305 12.60 -18.84 14.25
C TRP A 305 11.87 -19.72 13.22
N TYR A 306 12.27 -19.69 11.97
CA TYR A 306 11.66 -20.49 10.91
C TYR A 306 12.42 -21.79 10.71
N ALA A 307 11.73 -22.83 10.25
CA ALA A 307 12.34 -24.00 9.65
C ALA A 307 11.96 -24.06 8.16
N PRO A 308 12.92 -24.37 7.29
CA PRO A 308 12.58 -24.73 5.92
C PRO A 308 11.68 -25.96 5.96
N ILE A 309 10.66 -25.98 5.11
CA ILE A 309 9.82 -27.17 4.97
C ILE A 309 10.51 -28.10 3.99
N GLU A 310 10.72 -29.35 4.41
CA GLU A 310 11.39 -30.37 3.59
C GLU A 310 10.73 -30.49 2.22
N GLY A 311 11.55 -30.49 1.16
CA GLY A 311 11.05 -30.54 -0.21
C GLY A 311 10.33 -29.27 -0.64
N GLY A 312 10.53 -28.12 0.02
CA GLY A 312 10.14 -26.80 -0.47
C GLY A 312 8.63 -26.67 -0.72
N LYS A 313 7.84 -27.34 0.10
CA LYS A 313 6.39 -27.48 -0.05
C LYS A 313 5.65 -26.86 1.13
N ILE A 314 4.49 -26.27 0.88
CA ILE A 314 3.58 -25.90 1.98
C ILE A 314 2.92 -27.16 2.58
N ALA A 315 2.42 -27.04 3.81
CA ALA A 315 1.83 -28.15 4.54
C ALA A 315 0.63 -28.74 3.79
N GLY A 316 0.64 -30.08 3.66
CA GLY A 316 -0.40 -30.82 2.97
C GLY A 316 -0.24 -30.88 1.45
N ASP A 317 0.75 -30.21 0.86
CA ASP A 317 1.09 -30.38 -0.57
C ASP A 317 1.57 -31.82 -0.82
N ASP A 318 0.75 -32.57 -1.55
CA ASP A 318 0.97 -33.97 -1.92
C ASP A 318 1.65 -34.13 -3.28
N GLY A 319 2.09 -33.04 -3.90
CA GLY A 319 2.64 -33.01 -5.25
C GLY A 319 1.58 -32.93 -6.36
N ALA A 320 0.29 -32.82 -6.04
CA ALA A 320 -0.74 -32.65 -7.06
C ALA A 320 -0.65 -31.26 -7.74
N SER A 321 -0.88 -31.23 -9.05
CA SER A 321 -1.09 -29.99 -9.81
C SER A 321 -2.48 -29.38 -9.57
N ALA A 322 -3.41 -30.18 -9.06
CA ALA A 322 -4.77 -29.76 -8.74
C ALA A 322 -4.85 -29.16 -7.33
N THR A 323 -5.45 -27.97 -7.21
CA THR A 323 -5.86 -27.41 -5.92
C THR A 323 -7.37 -27.24 -5.85
N ALA A 324 -7.95 -27.50 -4.68
CA ALA A 324 -9.38 -27.36 -4.43
C ALA A 324 -9.65 -26.27 -3.38
N PRO A 325 -10.80 -25.57 -3.47
CA PRO A 325 -11.27 -24.68 -2.40
C PRO A 325 -11.34 -25.38 -1.04
N GLY A 326 -10.77 -24.75 -0.01
CA GLY A 326 -10.65 -25.31 1.34
C GLY A 326 -9.62 -26.43 1.48
N GLY A 327 -8.86 -26.75 0.42
CA GLY A 327 -7.86 -27.81 0.42
C GLY A 327 -6.54 -27.41 1.08
N TRP A 328 -5.50 -28.22 0.86
CA TRP A 328 -4.17 -28.01 1.43
C TRP A 328 -3.57 -26.65 1.08
N PHE A 329 -3.82 -26.14 -0.14
CA PHE A 329 -3.30 -24.85 -0.57
C PHE A 329 -3.78 -23.71 0.31
N ASP A 330 -5.06 -23.70 0.68
CA ASP A 330 -5.64 -22.66 1.54
C ASP A 330 -5.12 -22.76 2.96
N ALA A 331 -5.04 -23.98 3.48
CA ALA A 331 -4.59 -24.25 4.84
C ALA A 331 -3.09 -23.93 5.03
N GLY A 332 -2.28 -24.15 4.00
CA GLY A 332 -0.83 -23.93 4.03
C GLY A 332 -0.38 -22.57 3.49
N MET A 333 -1.28 -21.74 2.96
CA MET A 333 -0.93 -20.52 2.22
C MET A 333 0.00 -19.58 2.98
N SER A 334 -0.21 -19.40 4.28
CA SER A 334 0.60 -18.49 5.13
C SER A 334 2.06 -18.92 5.29
N GLN A 335 2.42 -20.14 4.91
CA GLN A 335 3.80 -20.63 4.93
C GLN A 335 4.62 -20.09 3.74
N ALA A 336 3.95 -19.67 2.66
CA ALA A 336 4.57 -19.06 1.49
C ALA A 336 4.21 -17.57 1.36
N PHE A 337 2.94 -17.19 1.56
CA PHE A 337 2.45 -15.81 1.44
C PHE A 337 2.44 -15.12 2.79
N VAL A 338 3.47 -14.32 3.03
CA VAL A 338 3.69 -13.62 4.30
C VAL A 338 3.01 -12.26 4.35
N VAL A 339 2.76 -11.65 3.19
CA VAL A 339 1.90 -10.47 3.05
C VAL A 339 0.99 -10.68 1.84
N PRO A 340 -0.32 -10.91 2.03
CA PRO A 340 -1.24 -11.00 0.90
C PRO A 340 -1.46 -9.61 0.26
N PHE A 341 -2.02 -9.57 -0.95
CA PHE A 341 -2.56 -8.32 -1.49
C PHE A 341 -3.53 -7.69 -0.50
N PRO A 342 -3.59 -6.35 -0.41
CA PRO A 342 -4.43 -5.72 0.58
C PRO A 342 -5.91 -6.02 0.29
N PRO A 343 -6.76 -6.11 1.33
CA PRO A 343 -8.19 -6.27 1.15
C PRO A 343 -8.81 -4.99 0.57
N ARG A 344 -10.03 -5.07 0.00
CA ARG A 344 -10.71 -3.95 -0.69
C ARG A 344 -10.69 -2.60 0.04
N ASN A 345 -10.72 -2.60 1.37
CA ASN A 345 -10.79 -1.42 2.23
C ASN A 345 -9.42 -0.82 2.61
N SER A 346 -8.31 -1.40 2.14
CA SER A 346 -7.01 -0.77 2.18
C SER A 346 -6.39 -0.87 0.79
N LEU A 347 -5.91 0.23 0.24
CA LEU A 347 -5.14 0.15 -1.01
C LEU A 347 -3.64 -0.06 -0.74
N ASP A 348 -3.24 -0.03 0.53
CA ASP A 348 -1.84 -0.02 0.92
C ASP A 348 -1.54 -1.00 2.06
N ASN A 349 -0.62 -1.93 1.79
CA ASN A 349 0.00 -2.86 2.74
C ASN A 349 1.52 -2.69 2.82
N SER A 350 2.03 -1.57 2.29
CA SER A 350 3.45 -1.20 2.24
C SER A 350 4.18 -1.42 3.55
N GLN A 351 3.66 -0.86 4.63
CA GLN A 351 4.29 -0.90 5.95
C GLN A 351 4.44 -2.34 6.45
N LYS A 352 3.49 -3.22 6.12
CA LYS A 352 3.60 -4.64 6.46
C LYS A 352 4.67 -5.32 5.60
N ILE A 353 4.80 -4.99 4.31
CA ILE A 353 5.89 -5.51 3.47
C ILE A 353 7.25 -5.02 4.00
N LEU A 354 7.37 -3.74 4.30
CA LEU A 354 8.60 -3.13 4.80
C LEU A 354 9.04 -3.71 6.15
N SER A 355 8.09 -4.07 7.02
CA SER A 355 8.43 -4.74 8.29
C SER A 355 9.07 -6.12 8.08
N TRP A 356 8.72 -6.84 7.00
CA TRP A 356 9.37 -8.12 6.67
C TRP A 356 10.79 -7.94 6.10
N LEU A 357 11.15 -6.71 5.74
CA LEU A 357 12.41 -6.36 5.06
C LEU A 357 13.37 -5.58 5.96
N ASP A 358 13.02 -5.32 7.22
CA ASP A 358 13.73 -4.38 8.09
C ASP A 358 14.97 -4.96 8.79
N ASN A 359 15.24 -6.25 8.59
CA ASN A 359 16.33 -7.00 9.21
C ASN A 359 16.09 -7.31 10.70
N VAL A 360 14.88 -7.10 11.24
CA VAL A 360 14.60 -7.23 12.68
C VAL A 360 13.54 -8.28 12.94
N GLU A 361 13.96 -9.46 13.38
CA GLU A 361 13.03 -10.46 13.93
C GLU A 361 12.82 -10.23 15.43
N SER A 362 11.58 -10.16 15.89
CA SER A 362 11.33 -10.08 17.34
C SER A 362 10.20 -11.00 17.76
N LEU A 363 10.34 -11.55 18.97
CA LEU A 363 9.35 -12.42 19.59
C LEU A 363 8.86 -11.78 20.89
N SER A 364 7.56 -11.88 21.12
CA SER A 364 6.93 -11.44 22.36
C SER A 364 6.18 -12.59 23.02
N ALA A 365 6.21 -12.61 24.35
CA ALA A 365 5.40 -13.53 25.12
C ALA A 365 3.91 -13.15 24.99
N THR A 366 3.08 -14.15 24.84
CA THR A 366 1.62 -14.04 24.82
C THR A 366 1.05 -14.36 26.20
N ASP A 367 -0.22 -14.03 26.41
CA ASP A 367 -0.93 -14.39 27.64
C ASP A 367 -1.20 -15.90 27.76
N ALA A 368 -1.03 -16.68 26.68
CA ALA A 368 -1.28 -18.12 26.71
C ALA A 368 -0.20 -18.84 27.55
N PRO A 369 -0.59 -19.52 28.64
CA PRO A 369 0.35 -20.31 29.43
C PRO A 369 0.76 -21.57 28.66
N CYS A 370 1.94 -22.09 28.96
CA CYS A 370 2.43 -23.34 28.38
C CYS A 370 3.35 -24.07 29.35
N THR A 371 3.49 -25.37 29.10
CA THR A 371 4.47 -26.25 29.73
C THR A 371 5.47 -26.77 28.71
N THR A 372 5.04 -26.94 27.46
CA THR A 372 5.84 -27.38 26.33
C THR A 372 5.52 -26.55 25.09
N SER A 373 6.42 -26.51 24.10
CA SER A 373 6.15 -25.80 22.85
C SER A 373 4.96 -26.37 22.06
N ALA A 374 4.54 -27.61 22.33
CA ALA A 374 3.35 -28.19 21.71
C ALA A 374 2.05 -27.52 22.20
N ASP A 375 2.07 -26.85 23.35
CA ASP A 375 0.93 -26.08 23.87
C ASP A 375 0.73 -24.76 23.10
N CYS A 376 1.73 -24.37 22.31
CA CYS A 376 1.74 -23.11 21.57
C CYS A 376 1.45 -23.38 20.09
N ALA A 377 0.32 -22.86 19.57
CA ALA A 377 0.00 -22.95 18.15
C ALA A 377 1.04 -22.19 17.30
N GLY A 378 2.03 -22.91 16.76
CA GLY A 378 3.15 -22.37 15.98
C GLY A 378 4.32 -21.80 16.79
N GLY A 379 4.11 -21.56 18.09
CA GLY A 379 5.07 -20.88 18.97
C GLY A 379 6.00 -21.80 19.76
N ARG A 380 6.88 -21.20 20.55
CA ARG A 380 7.69 -21.89 21.58
C ARG A 380 7.15 -21.57 22.96
N CYS A 381 7.27 -22.53 23.86
CA CYS A 381 7.11 -22.25 25.28
C CYS A 381 8.41 -21.71 25.87
N GLY A 382 8.38 -20.49 26.41
CA GLY A 382 9.48 -19.88 27.14
C GLY A 382 9.05 -19.45 28.53
N THR A 383 9.99 -19.05 29.39
CA THR A 383 9.69 -18.65 30.77
C THR A 383 9.72 -17.14 30.92
N VAL A 384 8.63 -16.55 31.43
CA VAL A 384 8.54 -15.13 31.80
C VAL A 384 8.14 -15.05 33.27
N ASN A 385 8.96 -14.41 34.10
CA ASN A 385 8.73 -14.28 35.55
C ASN A 385 8.49 -15.62 36.28
N GLY A 386 9.13 -16.70 35.80
CA GLY A 386 8.98 -18.05 36.36
C GLY A 386 7.76 -18.84 35.84
N GLU A 387 6.95 -18.25 34.97
CA GLU A 387 5.79 -18.90 34.35
C GLU A 387 6.06 -19.23 32.89
N GLY A 388 5.62 -20.41 32.44
CA GLY A 388 5.69 -20.78 31.03
C GLY A 388 4.65 -20.01 30.21
N ARG A 389 5.10 -19.28 29.19
CA ARG A 389 4.29 -18.49 28.26
C ARG A 389 4.64 -18.82 26.82
N CYS A 390 3.63 -18.85 25.96
CA CYS A 390 3.84 -19.02 24.53
C CYS A 390 4.43 -17.76 23.91
N PHE A 391 5.46 -17.90 23.08
CA PHE A 391 6.05 -16.82 22.31
C PHE A 391 5.53 -16.84 20.87
N ARG A 392 5.31 -15.64 20.31
CA ARG A 392 4.96 -15.42 18.90
C ARG A 392 5.76 -14.25 18.33
N HIS A 393 5.85 -14.16 17.01
CA HIS A 393 6.42 -13.01 16.34
C HIS A 393 5.67 -11.73 16.75
N SER A 394 6.42 -10.76 17.26
CA SER A 394 6.00 -9.36 17.37
C SER A 394 6.50 -8.52 16.20
N ASN A 395 7.59 -8.95 15.56
CA ASN A 395 8.02 -8.48 14.25
C ASN A 395 8.47 -9.68 13.43
N ASP A 396 7.80 -9.89 12.30
CA ASP A 396 8.15 -10.94 11.35
C ASP A 396 9.24 -10.45 10.40
N GLU A 397 10.06 -11.35 9.90
CA GLU A 397 11.28 -11.01 9.18
C GLU A 397 11.57 -12.10 8.14
N LEU A 398 11.96 -11.72 6.91
CA LEU A 398 12.39 -12.72 5.94
C LEU A 398 13.73 -13.32 6.37
N ARG A 399 13.87 -14.65 6.24
CA ARG A 399 15.10 -15.39 6.58
C ARG A 399 15.51 -16.33 5.46
N ALA A 400 16.78 -16.32 5.11
CA ALA A 400 17.36 -17.14 4.05
C ALA A 400 17.74 -18.53 4.58
N GLY A 401 17.00 -19.56 4.19
CA GLY A 401 17.29 -20.93 4.54
C GLY A 401 16.48 -21.98 3.79
N GLY A 402 17.14 -23.11 3.53
CA GLY A 402 16.56 -24.26 2.84
C GLY A 402 16.94 -24.33 1.36
N GLU A 403 16.15 -25.09 0.63
CA GLU A 403 16.28 -25.35 -0.80
C GLU A 403 15.70 -24.19 -1.64
N THR A 404 15.87 -24.27 -2.97
CA THR A 404 15.42 -23.26 -3.96
C THR A 404 14.27 -23.82 -4.82
N PRO A 405 13.04 -23.95 -4.29
CA PRO A 405 11.87 -24.51 -4.98
C PRO A 405 11.18 -23.45 -5.85
N LEU A 406 11.89 -22.90 -6.84
CA LEU A 406 11.40 -21.82 -7.70
C LEU A 406 10.10 -22.20 -8.41
N GLY A 407 10.04 -23.38 -9.02
CA GLY A 407 8.86 -23.76 -9.78
C GLY A 407 7.65 -24.09 -8.91
N LYS A 408 7.82 -24.65 -7.71
CA LYS A 408 6.72 -24.76 -6.73
C LYS A 408 6.26 -23.38 -6.26
N SER A 409 7.17 -22.45 -6.04
CA SER A 409 6.85 -21.07 -5.67
C SER A 409 6.04 -20.36 -6.76
N LEU A 410 6.42 -20.51 -8.04
CA LEU A 410 5.65 -20.00 -9.18
C LEU A 410 4.29 -20.69 -9.32
N PHE A 411 4.21 -21.99 -9.06
CA PHE A 411 2.93 -22.71 -9.02
C PHE A 411 2.01 -22.12 -7.94
N TYR A 412 2.52 -21.89 -6.73
CA TYR A 412 1.75 -21.28 -5.64
C TYR A 412 1.32 -19.85 -5.96
N ALA A 413 2.19 -19.05 -6.58
CA ALA A 413 1.84 -17.73 -7.10
C ALA A 413 0.65 -17.82 -8.06
N GLY A 414 0.70 -18.72 -9.03
CA GLY A 414 -0.40 -18.93 -9.98
C GLY A 414 -1.72 -19.31 -9.31
N GLU A 415 -1.67 -20.24 -8.37
CA GLU A 415 -2.85 -20.65 -7.61
C GLU A 415 -3.38 -19.52 -6.71
N TYR A 416 -2.50 -18.69 -6.16
CA TYR A 416 -2.89 -17.53 -5.38
C TYR A 416 -3.62 -16.50 -6.24
N PHE A 417 -3.06 -16.14 -7.40
CA PHE A 417 -3.72 -15.24 -8.36
C PHE A 417 -5.07 -15.78 -8.80
N ARG A 418 -5.12 -17.06 -9.20
CA ARG A 418 -6.34 -17.73 -9.67
C ARG A 418 -7.48 -17.73 -8.64
N ARG A 419 -7.14 -17.82 -7.35
CA ARG A 419 -8.13 -18.08 -6.31
C ARG A 419 -8.48 -16.86 -5.47
N PHE A 420 -7.56 -15.92 -5.32
CA PHE A 420 -7.71 -14.79 -4.41
C PHE A 420 -7.61 -13.42 -5.09
N VAL A 421 -7.01 -13.33 -6.29
CA VAL A 421 -6.76 -12.04 -6.96
C VAL A 421 -7.69 -11.85 -8.16
N ARG A 422 -7.74 -12.83 -9.07
CA ARG A 422 -8.57 -12.84 -10.27
C ARG A 422 -9.83 -13.67 -10.04
N VAL A 423 -10.80 -13.04 -9.39
CA VAL A 423 -12.00 -13.69 -8.86
C VAL A 423 -13.26 -13.42 -9.71
N ASP A 424 -13.10 -13.07 -10.99
CA ASP A 424 -14.23 -12.84 -11.90
C ASP A 424 -15.16 -14.07 -11.95
N GLY A 425 -16.46 -13.85 -11.78
CA GLY A 425 -17.48 -14.90 -11.75
C GLY A 425 -17.65 -15.60 -10.39
N LYS A 426 -16.84 -15.26 -9.38
CA LYS A 426 -17.06 -15.77 -8.01
C LYS A 426 -18.42 -15.28 -7.49
N PRO A 427 -19.28 -16.15 -6.94
CA PRO A 427 -20.54 -15.72 -6.33
C PRO A 427 -20.34 -14.74 -5.16
N CYS A 428 -21.20 -13.75 -5.04
CA CYS A 428 -21.18 -12.75 -3.97
C CYS A 428 -22.58 -12.23 -3.64
N ALA A 429 -22.79 -11.74 -2.42
CA ALA A 429 -24.00 -11.00 -2.04
C ALA A 429 -23.72 -9.48 -1.97
N ARG A 430 -22.46 -9.11 -1.72
CA ARG A 430 -21.97 -7.74 -1.69
C ARG A 430 -20.52 -7.70 -2.14
N SER A 431 -20.05 -6.53 -2.58
CA SER A 431 -18.69 -6.35 -3.11
C SER A 431 -17.57 -6.71 -2.10
N ALA A 432 -17.85 -6.70 -0.80
CA ALA A 432 -16.91 -7.17 0.22
C ALA A 432 -16.65 -8.69 0.16
N ASP A 433 -17.60 -9.49 -0.34
CA ASP A 433 -17.46 -10.95 -0.41
C ASP A 433 -16.48 -11.39 -1.52
N CYS A 434 -16.20 -10.49 -2.47
CA CYS A 434 -15.21 -10.73 -3.52
C CYS A 434 -13.80 -10.86 -2.96
N GLY A 435 -13.46 -10.12 -1.90
CA GLY A 435 -12.18 -10.23 -1.18
C GLY A 435 -10.96 -9.64 -1.91
N SER A 436 -11.04 -9.42 -3.23
CA SER A 436 -9.99 -8.80 -4.04
C SER A 436 -10.28 -7.30 -4.29
N VAL A 437 -9.23 -6.48 -4.31
CA VAL A 437 -9.34 -5.03 -4.53
C VAL A 437 -9.86 -4.72 -5.94
N GLY A 438 -10.81 -3.78 -6.01
CA GLY A 438 -11.43 -3.32 -7.26
C GLY A 438 -12.53 -4.20 -7.81
N TYR A 439 -12.79 -5.35 -7.20
CA TYR A 439 -13.96 -6.15 -7.57
C TYR A 439 -15.25 -5.56 -6.98
N LEU A 440 -16.29 -5.58 -7.80
CA LEU A 440 -17.65 -5.23 -7.43
C LEU A 440 -18.52 -6.47 -7.51
N CYS A 441 -19.49 -6.60 -6.59
CA CYS A 441 -20.54 -7.58 -6.73
C CYS A 441 -21.64 -7.00 -7.61
N LYS A 442 -21.78 -7.54 -8.82
CA LYS A 442 -22.77 -7.13 -9.80
C LYS A 442 -23.50 -8.38 -10.28
N ASP A 443 -24.84 -8.37 -10.20
CA ASP A 443 -25.66 -9.53 -10.58
C ASP A 443 -25.25 -10.83 -9.85
N ASP A 444 -25.02 -10.74 -8.54
CA ASP A 444 -24.58 -11.82 -7.64
C ASP A 444 -23.21 -12.46 -8.00
N VAL A 445 -22.42 -11.82 -8.87
CA VAL A 445 -21.08 -12.26 -9.25
C VAL A 445 -20.03 -11.14 -9.10
N CYS A 446 -18.82 -11.54 -8.76
CA CYS A 446 -17.68 -10.62 -8.68
C CYS A 446 -17.20 -10.27 -10.09
N VAL A 447 -17.04 -8.97 -10.35
CA VAL A 447 -16.55 -8.43 -11.61
C VAL A 447 -15.50 -7.35 -11.32
N ASP A 448 -14.36 -7.38 -12.01
CA ASP A 448 -13.41 -6.28 -12.04
C ASP A 448 -13.66 -5.39 -13.28
N PRO A 449 -14.33 -4.23 -13.12
CA PRO A 449 -14.63 -3.35 -14.25
C PRO A 449 -13.35 -2.78 -14.89
N TYR A 450 -12.22 -2.81 -14.18
CA TYR A 450 -10.93 -2.29 -14.64
C TYR A 450 -9.95 -3.39 -15.03
N ARG A 451 -10.43 -4.64 -15.18
CA ARG A 451 -9.57 -5.81 -15.44
C ARG A 451 -8.60 -5.60 -16.60
N LYS A 452 -9.08 -5.05 -17.72
CA LYS A 452 -8.27 -4.80 -18.93
C LYS A 452 -7.14 -3.80 -18.71
N CYS A 453 -7.30 -2.95 -17.70
CA CYS A 453 -6.35 -1.89 -17.34
C CYS A 453 -5.30 -2.37 -16.33
N ARG A 454 -5.55 -3.51 -15.69
CA ARG A 454 -4.70 -4.05 -14.64
C ARG A 454 -3.89 -5.22 -15.17
N ASP A 455 -2.58 -5.12 -14.98
CA ASP A 455 -1.67 -6.24 -15.20
C ASP A 455 -1.38 -6.98 -13.91
N ASP A 456 -1.08 -8.27 -14.07
CA ASP A 456 -0.52 -9.12 -13.03
C ASP A 456 0.96 -9.40 -13.33
N PHE A 457 1.79 -9.18 -12.33
CA PHE A 457 3.23 -9.40 -12.41
C PHE A 457 3.71 -10.22 -11.25
N ILE A 458 4.74 -11.01 -11.52
CA ILE A 458 5.63 -11.59 -10.54
C ILE A 458 6.99 -10.96 -10.76
N ILE A 459 7.60 -10.47 -9.68
CA ILE A 459 9.01 -10.12 -9.64
C ILE A 459 9.69 -11.16 -8.76
N LEU A 460 10.48 -12.01 -9.39
CA LEU A 460 11.22 -13.09 -8.74
C LEU A 460 12.68 -12.65 -8.53
N PHE A 461 13.11 -12.62 -7.28
CA PHE A 461 14.50 -12.39 -6.89
C PHE A 461 15.13 -13.72 -6.60
N THR A 462 16.25 -14.04 -7.26
CA THR A 462 16.96 -15.30 -7.02
C THR A 462 18.41 -15.18 -7.47
N ASP A 463 19.30 -15.84 -6.74
CA ASP A 463 20.71 -16.01 -7.08
C ASP A 463 20.99 -17.37 -7.76
N GLY A 464 20.06 -18.32 -7.62
CA GLY A 464 20.34 -19.73 -7.77
C GLY A 464 19.51 -20.46 -8.83
N GLU A 465 19.88 -21.72 -9.03
CA GLU A 465 19.13 -22.65 -9.86
C GLU A 465 18.09 -23.41 -9.03
N GLU A 466 17.03 -23.84 -9.70
CA GLU A 466 16.03 -24.75 -9.13
C GLU A 466 16.70 -26.01 -8.55
N SER A 467 16.47 -26.29 -7.27
CA SER A 467 17.12 -27.40 -6.59
C SER A 467 16.35 -28.72 -6.70
N GLN A 468 15.04 -28.69 -6.98
CA GLN A 468 14.17 -29.87 -6.94
C GLN A 468 13.69 -30.30 -8.33
N PHE A 469 13.04 -29.40 -9.07
CA PHE A 469 12.39 -29.71 -10.35
C PHE A 469 13.25 -29.28 -11.54
N LYS A 470 14.43 -29.87 -11.63
CA LYS A 470 15.51 -29.44 -12.53
C LYS A 470 15.20 -29.66 -14.02
N THR A 471 14.31 -30.59 -14.35
CA THR A 471 14.07 -30.96 -15.76
C THR A 471 12.80 -30.32 -16.28
N GLU A 472 12.81 -29.85 -17.53
CA GLU A 472 11.60 -29.29 -18.18
C GLU A 472 10.54 -30.34 -18.49
N ALA A 473 10.79 -31.63 -18.22
CA ALA A 473 9.76 -32.65 -18.22
C ALA A 473 8.90 -32.63 -16.93
N ASP A 474 9.40 -31.99 -15.87
CA ASP A 474 8.69 -31.88 -14.61
C ASP A 474 7.68 -30.73 -14.66
N PHE A 475 6.43 -31.01 -14.27
CA PHE A 475 5.38 -29.99 -14.24
C PHE A 475 5.79 -28.79 -13.37
N PHE A 476 6.41 -29.03 -12.21
CA PHE A 476 6.84 -27.97 -11.29
C PHE A 476 8.21 -27.38 -11.62
N ASN A 477 8.74 -27.56 -12.82
CA ASN A 477 9.94 -26.82 -13.24
C ASN A 477 9.64 -25.32 -13.36
N PRO A 478 10.56 -24.41 -13.00
CA PRO A 478 10.30 -22.98 -13.01
C PRO A 478 10.05 -22.40 -14.41
N THR A 479 10.75 -22.85 -15.45
CA THR A 479 10.50 -22.42 -16.84
C THR A 479 9.10 -22.83 -17.28
N VAL A 480 8.69 -24.05 -16.91
CA VAL A 480 7.35 -24.58 -17.18
C VAL A 480 6.29 -23.76 -16.46
N GLN A 481 6.47 -23.49 -15.17
CA GLN A 481 5.49 -22.73 -14.41
C GLN A 481 5.43 -21.27 -14.87
N ALA A 482 6.55 -20.62 -15.19
CA ALA A 482 6.55 -19.28 -15.78
C ALA A 482 5.76 -19.24 -17.10
N ARG A 483 5.95 -20.24 -17.98
CA ARG A 483 5.18 -20.37 -19.22
C ARG A 483 3.69 -20.60 -18.97
N ARG A 484 3.33 -21.48 -18.03
CA ARG A 484 1.94 -21.73 -17.60
C ARG A 484 1.26 -20.44 -17.17
N LEU A 485 1.96 -19.60 -16.41
CA LEU A 485 1.46 -18.33 -15.89
C LEU A 485 1.25 -17.30 -17.00
N ALA A 486 2.17 -17.19 -17.95
CA ALA A 486 2.16 -16.15 -18.96
C ALA A 486 1.30 -16.48 -20.18
N PHE A 487 1.45 -17.70 -20.71
CA PHE A 487 0.99 -18.08 -22.04
C PHE A 487 0.07 -19.30 -22.07
N GLY A 488 0.16 -20.16 -21.06
CA GLY A 488 -0.40 -21.51 -21.09
C GLY A 488 0.62 -22.55 -21.59
N LEU A 489 0.41 -23.83 -21.26
CA LEU A 489 1.29 -24.95 -21.63
C LEU A 489 0.83 -25.65 -22.90
N ASP A 490 -0.46 -25.93 -22.99
CA ASP A 490 -1.12 -26.69 -24.04
C ASP A 490 -2.32 -25.93 -24.62
N CYS A 491 -2.68 -26.26 -25.85
CA CYS A 491 -3.77 -25.64 -26.58
C CYS A 491 -4.32 -26.56 -27.67
N THR A 492 -5.56 -26.28 -28.05
CA THR A 492 -6.22 -26.83 -29.23
C THR A 492 -6.51 -25.76 -30.29
N ALA A 493 -6.61 -24.49 -29.86
CA ALA A 493 -6.76 -23.32 -30.70
C ALA A 493 -6.06 -22.10 -30.08
N ASP A 494 -5.90 -21.02 -30.84
CA ASP A 494 -5.21 -19.79 -30.39
C ASP A 494 -5.90 -19.17 -29.16
N GLU A 495 -7.22 -19.33 -29.03
CA GLU A 495 -8.00 -18.85 -27.89
C GLU A 495 -7.71 -19.59 -26.58
N ASP A 496 -7.02 -20.72 -26.61
CA ASP A 496 -6.53 -21.41 -25.41
C ASP A 496 -5.24 -20.76 -24.87
N CYS A 497 -4.53 -20.02 -25.73
CA CYS A 497 -3.29 -19.34 -25.40
C CYS A 497 -3.52 -17.93 -24.84
N ARG A 498 -2.49 -17.39 -24.20
CA ARG A 498 -2.53 -16.16 -23.41
C ARG A 498 -1.38 -15.25 -23.79
N GLY A 499 -1.40 -13.99 -23.37
CA GLY A 499 -0.23 -13.10 -23.49
C GLY A 499 0.27 -12.87 -24.93
N GLY A 500 -0.58 -13.03 -25.95
CA GLY A 500 -0.20 -12.92 -27.37
C GLY A 500 0.45 -14.17 -27.96
N ALA A 501 0.50 -15.29 -27.22
CA ALA A 501 0.89 -16.58 -27.76
C ALA A 501 -0.17 -17.14 -28.70
N VAL A 502 0.27 -17.98 -29.63
CA VAL A 502 -0.56 -18.71 -30.59
C VAL A 502 -0.41 -20.21 -30.37
N CYS A 503 -1.41 -20.96 -30.80
CA CYS A 503 -1.38 -22.40 -30.68
C CYS A 503 -0.50 -23.02 -31.77
N GLY A 504 0.61 -23.62 -31.35
CA GLY A 504 1.52 -24.34 -32.22
C GLY A 504 0.89 -25.60 -32.82
N VAL A 505 1.46 -26.08 -33.92
CA VAL A 505 1.05 -27.33 -34.59
C VAL A 505 1.22 -28.58 -33.71
N ASP A 506 2.04 -28.46 -32.67
CA ASP A 506 2.31 -29.44 -31.63
C ASP A 506 1.34 -29.34 -30.44
N GLY A 507 0.32 -28.47 -30.51
CA GLY A 507 -0.68 -28.28 -29.45
C GLY A 507 -0.12 -27.53 -28.24
N MET A 508 0.89 -26.68 -28.46
CA MET A 508 1.59 -25.93 -27.42
C MET A 508 1.45 -24.43 -27.64
N CYS A 509 1.17 -23.68 -26.57
CA CYS A 509 1.16 -22.23 -26.64
C CYS A 509 2.58 -21.68 -26.80
N SER A 510 2.83 -20.98 -27.90
CA SER A 510 4.14 -20.43 -28.25
C SER A 510 4.01 -18.96 -28.65
N VAL A 511 5.00 -18.16 -28.29
CA VAL A 511 5.04 -16.75 -28.70
C VAL A 511 5.60 -16.69 -30.12
N PRO A 512 4.90 -16.06 -31.09
CA PRO A 512 5.41 -15.92 -32.44
C PRO A 512 6.81 -15.27 -32.46
N GLY A 513 7.78 -15.95 -33.06
CA GLY A 513 9.16 -15.46 -33.19
C GLY A 513 10.06 -15.70 -31.97
N ALA A 514 9.59 -16.40 -30.94
CA ALA A 514 10.48 -16.88 -29.87
C ALA A 514 11.32 -18.07 -30.37
N ASP A 515 12.64 -18.02 -30.15
CA ASP A 515 13.59 -19.09 -30.53
C ASP A 515 13.64 -20.24 -29.50
N MET A 516 12.74 -20.26 -28.53
CA MET A 516 12.72 -21.28 -27.47
C MET A 516 11.96 -22.53 -27.90
N VAL A 517 12.65 -23.67 -27.85
CA VAL A 517 12.04 -25.00 -27.93
C VAL A 517 11.70 -25.45 -26.52
N TYR A 518 10.44 -25.79 -26.29
CA TYR A 518 9.95 -26.29 -25.00
C TYR A 518 9.63 -27.78 -25.07
N ALA A 519 9.83 -28.48 -23.95
CA ALA A 519 9.32 -29.83 -23.81
C ALA A 519 7.78 -29.82 -23.77
N ALA A 520 7.16 -30.81 -24.43
CA ALA A 520 5.74 -31.05 -24.30
C ALA A 520 5.43 -31.64 -22.92
N ILE A 521 4.47 -31.05 -22.21
CA ILE A 521 4.09 -31.44 -20.86
C ILE A 521 2.63 -31.81 -20.85
N ASN A 522 2.32 -33.01 -20.35
CA ASN A 522 0.95 -33.37 -20.07
C ASN A 522 0.50 -32.61 -18.82
N SER A 523 -0.23 -31.52 -19.03
CA SER A 523 -0.70 -30.67 -17.94
C SER A 523 -1.86 -31.28 -17.15
N GLY A 524 -2.50 -32.33 -17.65
CA GLY A 524 -3.70 -32.91 -17.08
C GLY A 524 -4.88 -31.93 -17.00
N GLY A 525 -4.92 -30.90 -17.85
CA GLY A 525 -5.92 -29.84 -17.82
C GLY A 525 -5.57 -28.65 -16.92
N TYR A 526 -4.37 -28.63 -16.33
CA TYR A 526 -3.86 -27.54 -15.51
C TYR A 526 -2.85 -26.66 -16.26
N GLY A 527 -2.85 -26.73 -17.60
CA GLY A 527 -1.88 -26.06 -18.46
C GLY A 527 -2.05 -24.56 -18.56
N ALA A 528 -3.19 -24.01 -18.15
CA ALA A 528 -3.44 -22.58 -18.10
C ALA A 528 -4.19 -22.19 -16.83
N LEU A 529 -4.08 -20.91 -16.47
CA LEU A 529 -4.88 -20.32 -15.40
C LEU A 529 -6.15 -19.68 -15.97
N ALA A 530 -7.24 -19.83 -15.24
CA ALA A 530 -8.52 -19.19 -15.54
C ALA A 530 -9.24 -18.75 -14.27
N SER A 531 -9.94 -17.63 -14.33
CA SER A 531 -10.84 -17.16 -13.27
C SER A 531 -12.04 -18.09 -13.12
N PRO A 532 -12.83 -17.96 -12.04
CA PRO A 532 -14.03 -18.78 -11.82
C PRO A 532 -15.04 -18.82 -12.98
N ASP A 533 -15.17 -17.73 -13.75
CA ASP A 533 -15.98 -17.66 -14.98
C ASP A 533 -15.34 -18.34 -16.22
N GLY A 534 -14.15 -18.95 -16.07
CA GLY A 534 -13.39 -19.57 -17.15
C GLY A 534 -12.56 -18.59 -17.98
N GLN A 535 -12.56 -17.30 -17.67
CA GLN A 535 -11.78 -16.34 -18.43
C GLN A 535 -10.27 -16.51 -18.18
N PRO A 536 -9.44 -16.34 -19.21
CA PRO A 536 -8.00 -16.47 -19.13
C PRO A 536 -7.31 -15.54 -18.13
N ILE A 537 -6.35 -16.07 -17.36
CA ILE A 537 -5.42 -15.27 -16.55
C ILE A 537 -4.03 -15.35 -17.19
N SER A 538 -3.36 -14.19 -17.32
CA SER A 538 -1.98 -14.08 -17.80
C SER A 538 -1.18 -13.26 -16.80
N ILE A 539 -0.11 -13.84 -16.27
CA ILE A 539 0.76 -13.24 -15.28
C ILE A 539 2.17 -13.24 -15.85
N ARG A 540 2.79 -12.06 -15.92
CA ARG A 540 4.18 -11.93 -16.41
C ARG A 540 5.16 -12.19 -15.29
N THR A 541 6.26 -12.88 -15.59
CA THR A 541 7.33 -13.14 -14.61
C THR A 541 8.61 -12.43 -15.03
N THR A 542 8.95 -11.37 -14.30
CA THR A 542 10.26 -10.72 -14.38
C THR A 542 11.19 -11.39 -13.39
N VAL A 543 12.39 -11.77 -13.83
CA VAL A 543 13.40 -12.39 -12.96
C VAL A 543 14.57 -11.44 -12.79
N ILE A 544 14.85 -11.11 -11.54
CA ILE A 544 15.99 -10.32 -11.12
C ILE A 544 17.04 -11.29 -10.58
N THR A 545 18.12 -11.44 -11.34
CA THR A 545 19.24 -12.32 -10.96
C THR A 545 20.26 -11.52 -10.17
N LEU A 546 20.55 -12.00 -8.97
CA LEU A 546 21.56 -11.42 -8.08
C LEU A 546 22.82 -12.26 -8.18
N GLN A 547 23.93 -11.67 -8.60
CA GLN A 547 25.18 -12.41 -8.79
C GLN A 547 26.32 -11.92 -7.92
N ALA A 548 27.13 -12.89 -7.50
CA ALA A 548 28.52 -12.69 -7.08
C ALA A 548 29.53 -13.00 -8.22
N ASP A 549 29.23 -13.93 -9.16
CA ASP A 549 30.08 -14.29 -10.32
C ASP A 549 29.23 -14.91 -11.48
N HIS A 550 29.63 -14.60 -12.73
CA HIS A 550 28.96 -14.85 -14.02
C HIS A 550 28.89 -16.34 -14.43
N SER A 551 28.11 -17.14 -13.71
CA SER A 551 27.92 -18.58 -13.99
C SER A 551 26.56 -18.94 -14.61
N ALA A 552 26.36 -20.24 -14.89
CA ALA A 552 25.23 -20.88 -15.60
C ALA A 552 23.82 -20.46 -15.13
N ALA A 553 23.67 -19.97 -13.89
CA ALA A 553 22.43 -19.45 -13.33
C ALA A 553 21.80 -18.33 -14.18
N ILE A 554 22.59 -17.46 -14.84
CA ILE A 554 22.06 -16.44 -15.77
C ILE A 554 21.23 -17.08 -16.88
N SER A 555 21.70 -18.20 -17.42
CA SER A 555 21.01 -18.87 -18.53
C SER A 555 19.66 -19.45 -18.08
N SER A 556 19.59 -20.01 -16.87
CA SER A 556 18.35 -20.54 -16.30
C SER A 556 17.36 -19.42 -15.97
N ASN A 557 17.80 -18.39 -15.23
CA ASN A 557 16.95 -17.29 -14.79
C ASN A 557 16.44 -16.44 -15.97
N ARG A 558 17.28 -16.24 -16.99
CA ARG A 558 16.85 -15.64 -18.24
C ARG A 558 15.76 -16.46 -18.91
N ARG A 559 15.94 -17.78 -19.00
CA ARG A 559 14.97 -18.68 -19.62
C ARG A 559 13.63 -18.68 -18.87
N ILE A 560 13.66 -18.59 -17.53
CA ILE A 560 12.44 -18.41 -16.71
C ILE A 560 11.74 -17.10 -17.08
N ALA A 561 12.46 -15.98 -17.13
CA ALA A 561 11.87 -14.67 -17.46
C ALA A 561 11.26 -14.64 -18.86
N GLU A 562 12.00 -15.14 -19.86
CA GLU A 562 11.55 -15.17 -21.25
C GLU A 562 10.33 -16.10 -21.41
N ALA A 563 10.34 -17.27 -20.78
CA ALA A 563 9.20 -18.18 -20.75
C ALA A 563 7.98 -17.58 -20.01
N GLY A 564 8.23 -16.73 -19.01
CA GLY A 564 7.22 -15.97 -18.28
C GLY A 564 6.78 -14.67 -18.96
N GLY A 565 7.24 -14.37 -20.18
CA GLY A 565 6.88 -13.15 -20.91
C GLY A 565 7.27 -11.84 -20.18
N GLY A 566 8.21 -11.92 -19.25
CA GLY A 566 8.74 -10.78 -18.51
C GLY A 566 10.17 -10.44 -18.92
N ALA A 567 10.81 -9.57 -18.13
CA ALA A 567 12.20 -9.17 -18.36
C ALA A 567 13.15 -10.01 -17.51
N HIS A 568 14.31 -10.33 -18.08
CA HIS A 568 15.48 -10.76 -17.30
C HIS A 568 16.29 -9.51 -16.96
N ILE A 569 16.49 -9.27 -15.68
CA ILE A 569 17.31 -8.16 -15.19
C ILE A 569 18.48 -8.78 -14.44
N ASP A 570 19.67 -8.61 -15.01
CA ASP A 570 20.91 -9.05 -14.40
C ASP A 570 21.50 -7.88 -13.60
N VAL A 571 21.68 -8.08 -12.30
CA VAL A 571 22.20 -7.04 -11.40
C VAL A 571 23.40 -7.59 -10.64
N THR A 572 24.50 -6.86 -10.77
CA THR A 572 25.69 -7.14 -9.99
C THR A 572 25.51 -6.56 -8.60
N ALA A 573 25.83 -7.34 -7.55
CA ALA A 573 25.79 -6.83 -6.17
C ALA A 573 26.72 -5.62 -5.93
N THR A 574 27.65 -5.35 -6.86
CA THR A 574 28.56 -4.21 -6.85
C THR A 574 27.96 -2.89 -7.35
N ASP A 575 26.74 -2.89 -7.89
CA ASP A 575 26.05 -1.67 -8.38
C ASP A 575 24.60 -1.60 -7.85
N PRO A 576 24.42 -1.26 -6.55
CA PRO A 576 23.10 -1.19 -5.92
C PRO A 576 22.18 -0.12 -6.53
N ASP A 577 22.74 0.96 -7.08
CA ASP A 577 21.97 2.04 -7.71
C ASP A 577 21.37 1.60 -9.04
N ALA A 578 22.13 0.88 -9.88
CA ALA A 578 21.60 0.29 -11.11
C ALA A 578 20.53 -0.76 -10.79
N PHE A 579 20.74 -1.57 -9.75
CA PHE A 579 19.75 -2.53 -9.29
C PHE A 579 18.44 -1.83 -8.88
N LYS A 580 18.53 -0.82 -8.01
CA LYS A 580 17.39 0.00 -7.60
C LYS A 580 16.65 0.60 -8.78
N ALA A 581 17.35 1.20 -9.75
CA ALA A 581 16.73 1.81 -10.92
C ALA A 581 15.98 0.79 -11.78
N ALA A 582 16.59 -0.38 -12.02
CA ALA A 582 15.97 -1.46 -12.77
C ALA A 582 14.73 -2.02 -12.05
N LEU A 583 14.80 -2.14 -10.73
CA LEU A 583 13.70 -2.59 -9.89
C LEU A 583 12.51 -1.62 -9.96
N ILE A 584 12.75 -0.32 -9.76
CA ILE A 584 11.70 0.71 -9.83
C ILE A 584 11.03 0.68 -11.20
N HIS A 585 11.80 0.53 -12.27
CA HIS A 585 11.27 0.40 -13.61
C HIS A 585 10.37 -0.84 -13.77
N ALA A 586 10.80 -2.00 -13.24
CA ALA A 586 10.01 -3.23 -13.27
C ALA A 586 8.73 -3.16 -12.43
N MET A 587 8.75 -2.43 -11.31
CA MET A 587 7.62 -2.25 -10.39
C MET A 587 6.64 -1.16 -10.82
N SER A 588 6.99 -0.32 -11.79
CA SER A 588 6.21 0.86 -12.22
C SER A 588 5.78 0.75 -13.70
N PRO A 589 4.98 -0.27 -14.07
CA PRO A 589 4.49 -0.41 -15.44
C PRO A 589 3.62 0.79 -15.85
N ASN A 590 3.61 1.09 -17.15
CA ASN A 590 2.76 2.13 -17.70
C ASN A 590 1.27 1.76 -17.60
N TYR A 591 0.42 2.77 -17.40
CA TYR A 591 -1.03 2.59 -17.47
C TYR A 591 -1.47 2.06 -18.84
N LYS A 592 -2.43 1.13 -18.82
CA LYS A 592 -2.94 0.49 -20.03
C LYS A 592 -4.18 1.14 -20.62
N CYS A 593 -5.02 1.77 -19.81
CA CYS A 593 -6.32 2.28 -20.26
C CYS A 593 -6.34 3.79 -20.34
N GLU A 594 -6.87 4.26 -21.46
CA GLU A 594 -7.31 5.63 -21.65
C GLU A 594 -8.74 5.81 -21.10
N PRO A 595 -9.26 7.05 -20.91
CA PRO A 595 -10.62 7.28 -20.39
C PRO A 595 -11.72 6.65 -21.25
N GLU A 596 -11.42 6.37 -22.51
CA GLU A 596 -12.35 5.86 -23.53
C GLU A 596 -12.51 4.33 -23.46
N ASP A 597 -11.60 3.64 -22.77
CA ASP A 597 -11.62 2.18 -22.58
C ASP A 597 -12.48 1.73 -21.39
N LEU A 598 -12.99 2.71 -20.61
CA LEU A 598 -13.86 2.59 -19.43
C LEU A 598 -15.29 3.02 -19.78
#